data_AF-A0A0B3VGH8-F1
#
_entry.id   AF-A0A0B3VGH8-F1
#
_cell.length_a   1.000
_cell.length_b   1.000
_cell.length_c   1.000
_cell.angle_alpha   90.00
_cell.angle_beta   90.00
_cell.angle_gamma   90.00
#
_symmetry.space_group_name_H-M   'P 1'
#
loop_
_entity.id
_entity.type
_entity.pdbx_description
1 polymer ?
#
loop_
_entity_poly.entity_id
_entity_poly.type
_entity_poly.pdbx_seq_one_letter_code
_entity_poly.pdbx_strand_id
1 'polypeptide(L)'
;MEDMNILITNEAKKELDKLLASSDKTCIRILTRCITMTSDAKVDLELDEPNDNDNLYDVDGYKVIINKVLDSQMNYITISFGGLLSRGSFCVDVDFNFYY
;
A
#
# COMPACT_ATOMS: atom_id res chain seq x y z
N MET A 1 7.76 -14.48 13.87
CA MET A 1 6.76 -13.60 13.25
C MET A 1 7.58 -12.64 12.42
N GLU A 2 7.60 -12.83 11.10
CA GLU A 2 8.21 -11.83 10.22
C GLU A 2 7.22 -10.66 10.23
N ASP A 3 7.58 -9.58 10.93
CA ASP A 3 6.78 -8.37 10.94
C ASP A 3 6.81 -7.78 9.53
N MET A 4 5.63 -7.53 8.96
CA MET A 4 5.50 -6.88 7.67
C MET A 4 6.22 -5.53 7.71
N ASN A 5 7.15 -5.32 6.78
CA ASN A 5 7.95 -4.10 6.74
C ASN A 5 7.40 -3.16 5.66
N ILE A 6 6.86 -2.03 6.09
CA ILE A 6 6.23 -1.02 5.24
C ILE A 6 7.08 0.24 5.29
N LEU A 7 7.57 0.66 4.12
CA LEU A 7 8.34 1.89 3.94
C LEU A 7 7.50 2.90 3.17
N ILE A 8 7.38 4.14 3.69
CA ILE A 8 6.72 5.24 2.98
C ILE A 8 7.76 6.32 2.69
N THR A 9 7.98 6.66 1.41
CA THR A 9 8.94 7.72 1.05
C THR A 9 8.41 9.09 1.46
N ASN A 10 9.31 10.06 1.68
CA ASN A 10 8.92 11.40 2.12
C ASN A 10 8.02 12.13 1.10
N GLU A 11 8.21 11.85 -0.20
CA GLU A 11 7.36 12.35 -1.27
C GLU A 11 5.95 11.78 -1.15
N ALA A 12 5.83 10.47 -0.88
CA ALA A 12 4.55 9.82 -0.66
C ALA A 12 3.84 10.37 0.57
N LYS A 13 4.55 10.60 1.68
CA LYS A 13 3.98 11.22 2.89
C LYS A 13 3.31 12.56 2.60
N LYS A 14 4.01 13.45 1.87
CA LYS A 14 3.46 14.76 1.50
C LYS A 14 2.17 14.69 0.70
N GLU A 15 2.07 13.70 -0.19
CA GLU A 15 0.87 13.54 -1.01
C GLU A 15 -0.24 12.80 -0.25
N LEU A 16 0.11 11.82 0.59
CA LEU A 16 -0.82 11.17 1.52
C LEU A 16 -1.45 12.19 2.47
N ASP A 17 -0.68 13.14 3.00
CA ASP A 17 -1.19 14.21 3.85
C ASP A 17 -2.25 15.06 3.12
N LYS A 18 -2.05 15.35 1.83
CA LYS A 18 -3.04 16.07 1.03
C LYS A 18 -4.29 15.22 0.77
N LEU A 19 -4.10 13.93 0.45
CA LEU A 19 -5.19 13.00 0.25
C LEU A 19 -6.04 12.86 1.52
N LEU A 20 -5.41 12.67 2.67
CA LEU A 20 -6.05 12.58 3.98
C LEU A 20 -6.70 13.89 4.40
N ALA A 21 -6.11 15.05 4.07
CA ALA A 21 -6.76 16.34 4.31
C ALA A 21 -8.00 16.56 3.43
N SER A 22 -8.07 15.90 2.28
CA SER A 22 -9.20 15.99 1.34
C SER A 22 -10.26 14.91 1.51
N SER A 23 -10.01 13.91 2.37
CA SER A 23 -10.87 12.74 2.54
C SER A 23 -11.28 12.58 4.00
N ASP A 24 -12.51 12.13 4.24
CA ASP A 24 -12.98 11.78 5.58
C ASP A 24 -12.40 10.44 6.10
N LYS A 25 -11.71 9.70 5.23
CA LYS A 25 -11.14 8.39 5.53
C LYS A 25 -9.70 8.52 6.02
N THR A 26 -9.39 7.78 7.09
CA THR A 26 -8.11 7.91 7.81
C THR A 26 -7.14 6.74 7.58
N CYS A 27 -7.57 5.66 6.93
CA CYS A 27 -6.73 4.49 6.70
C CYS A 27 -6.43 4.28 5.21
N ILE A 28 -5.22 3.83 4.93
CA ILE A 28 -4.69 3.55 3.59
C ILE A 28 -4.77 2.04 3.37
N ARG A 29 -5.64 1.59 2.47
CA ARG A 29 -5.78 0.18 2.08
C ARG A 29 -4.84 -0.16 0.95
N ILE A 30 -4.01 -1.19 1.14
CA ILE A 30 -3.21 -1.77 0.06
C ILE A 30 -4.03 -2.86 -0.64
N LEU A 31 -4.07 -2.80 -1.96
CA LEU A 31 -4.82 -3.73 -2.79
C LEU A 31 -4.06 -4.07 -4.06
N THR A 32 -4.11 -5.35 -4.44
CA THR A 32 -3.55 -5.83 -5.71
C THR A 32 -4.60 -5.69 -6.82
N ARG A 33 -4.36 -4.80 -7.78
CA ARG A 33 -5.14 -4.75 -9.03
C ARG A 33 -4.49 -5.65 -10.07
N CYS A 34 -5.12 -6.80 -10.32
CA CYS A 34 -4.75 -7.65 -11.44
C CYS A 34 -5.48 -7.15 -12.69
N ILE A 35 -4.77 -6.45 -13.58
CA ILE A 35 -5.33 -5.92 -14.82
C ILE A 35 -5.12 -6.97 -15.93
N THR A 36 -5.90 -8.05 -15.91
CA THR A 36 -6.00 -9.10 -16.95
C THR A 36 -4.74 -9.95 -17.23
N MET A 37 -4.89 -11.09 -17.93
CA MET A 37 -3.81 -12.05 -18.29
C MET A 37 -2.62 -11.46 -19.06
N THR A 38 -2.70 -10.19 -19.49
CA THR A 38 -1.70 -9.52 -20.35
C THR A 38 -0.97 -8.37 -19.66
N SER A 39 -1.33 -7.99 -18.42
CA SER A 39 -0.67 -6.90 -17.71
C SER A 39 -0.11 -7.41 -16.38
N ASP A 40 1.05 -6.88 -16.00
CA ASP A 40 1.70 -7.21 -14.74
C ASP A 40 0.76 -6.91 -13.56
N ALA A 41 0.74 -7.82 -12.57
CA ALA A 41 0.00 -7.61 -11.35
C ALA A 41 0.51 -6.32 -10.67
N LYS A 42 -0.36 -5.31 -10.56
CA LYS A 42 0.01 -4.02 -10.00
C LYS A 42 -0.59 -3.88 -8.61
N VAL A 43 0.20 -3.38 -7.67
CA VAL A 43 -0.31 -3.00 -6.35
C VAL A 43 -0.64 -1.52 -6.36
N ASP A 44 -1.79 -1.19 -5.77
CA ASP A 44 -2.31 0.15 -5.65
C ASP A 44 -2.74 0.42 -4.21
N LEU A 45 -3.03 1.68 -3.92
CA LEU A 45 -3.53 2.12 -2.63
C LEU A 45 -4.83 2.89 -2.77
N GLU A 46 -5.72 2.74 -1.79
CA GLU A 46 -6.97 3.50 -1.69
C GLU A 46 -7.21 3.92 -0.25
N LEU A 47 -8.02 4.97 -0.04
CA LEU A 47 -8.45 5.34 1.30
C LEU A 47 -9.68 4.52 1.68
N ASP A 48 -9.59 3.79 2.78
CA ASP A 48 -10.68 2.96 3.27
C ASP A 48 -10.73 2.84 4.80
N GLU A 49 -11.71 2.10 5.30
CA GLU A 49 -11.84 1.76 6.72
C GLU A 49 -11.40 0.31 7.01
N PRO A 50 -10.82 0.04 8.19
CA PRO A 50 -10.42 -1.30 8.59
C PRO A 50 -11.63 -2.23 8.70
N ASN A 51 -11.44 -3.48 8.29
CA ASN A 51 -12.42 -4.55 8.44
C ASN A 51 -11.84 -5.70 9.29
N ASP A 52 -12.68 -6.62 9.76
CA ASP A 52 -12.30 -7.76 10.62
C ASP A 52 -11.29 -8.72 9.93
N ASN A 53 -11.22 -8.68 8.60
CA ASN A 53 -10.31 -9.48 7.79
C ASN A 53 -9.02 -8.75 7.41
N ASP A 54 -8.81 -7.54 7.91
CA ASP A 54 -7.63 -6.74 7.63
C ASP A 54 -6.69 -6.70 8.85
N ASN A 55 -5.39 -6.63 8.56
CA ASN A 55 -4.35 -6.29 9.51
C ASN A 55 -4.10 -4.78 9.42
N LEU A 56 -3.93 -4.15 10.57
CA LEU A 56 -3.70 -2.71 10.69
C LEU A 56 -2.28 -2.46 11.17
N TYR A 57 -1.56 -1.65 10.41
CA TYR A 57 -0.20 -1.24 10.66
C TYR A 57 -0.14 0.26 10.87
N ASP A 58 0.56 0.69 11.92
CA ASP A 58 0.88 2.10 12.13
C ASP A 58 2.31 2.34 11.63
N VAL A 59 2.43 3.11 10.54
CA VAL A 59 3.69 3.34 9.84
C VAL A 59 3.86 4.83 9.69
N ASP A 60 4.86 5.40 10.37
CA ASP A 60 5.15 6.83 10.33
C ASP A 60 3.95 7.74 10.67
N GLY A 61 2.99 7.26 11.49
CA GLY A 61 1.76 7.96 11.85
C GLY A 61 0.60 7.77 10.86
N TYR A 62 0.78 6.95 9.83
CA TYR A 62 -0.27 6.55 8.89
C TYR A 62 -0.81 5.17 9.27
N LYS A 63 -2.14 5.02 9.22
CA LYS A 63 -2.79 3.73 9.40
C LYS A 63 -2.88 3.03 8.06
N VAL A 64 -2.08 1.99 7.86
CA VAL A 64 -2.11 1.15 6.67
C VAL A 64 -2.89 -0.12 6.99
N ILE A 65 -3.87 -0.46 6.15
CA ILE A 65 -4.68 -1.66 6.29
C ILE A 65 -4.43 -2.60 5.12
N ILE A 66 -4.21 -3.88 5.44
CA ILE A 66 -3.81 -4.89 4.48
C ILE A 66 -4.64 -6.13 4.76
N ASN A 67 -5.24 -6.72 3.72
CA ASN A 67 -6.03 -7.92 3.93
C ASN A 67 -5.15 -9.05 4.45
N LYS A 68 -5.62 -9.83 5.44
CA LYS A 68 -4.87 -10.95 6.04
C LYS A 68 -4.33 -11.96 5.02
N VAL A 69 -5.04 -12.17 3.90
CA VAL A 69 -4.59 -13.05 2.83
C VAL A 69 -3.41 -12.46 2.07
N LEU A 70 -3.47 -11.16 1.74
CA LEU A 70 -2.38 -10.43 1.09
C LEU A 70 -1.17 -10.29 2.02
N ASP A 71 -1.44 -10.04 3.30
CA ASP A 71 -0.45 -9.92 4.36
C ASP A 71 0.40 -11.19 4.48
N SER A 72 -0.22 -12.36 4.39
CA SER A 72 0.50 -13.64 4.41
C SER A 72 1.34 -13.90 3.15
N GLN A 73 1.13 -13.16 2.07
CA GLN A 73 1.81 -13.34 0.79
C GLN A 73 2.92 -12.33 0.55
N MET A 74 3.00 -11.27 1.36
CA MET A 74 3.92 -10.15 1.18
C MET A 74 4.76 -9.98 2.44
N ASN A 75 6.06 -9.71 2.25
CA ASN A 75 6.96 -9.44 3.37
C ASN A 75 7.37 -7.97 3.45
N TYR A 76 7.42 -7.28 2.30
CA TYR A 76 7.92 -5.93 2.20
C TYR A 76 7.03 -5.10 1.28
N ILE A 77 6.72 -3.87 1.71
CA ILE A 77 5.91 -2.91 0.95
C ILE A 77 6.65 -1.57 0.94
N THR A 78 6.80 -0.97 -0.23
CA THR A 78 7.30 0.39 -0.38
C THR A 78 6.27 1.23 -1.10
N ILE A 79 5.82 2.30 -0.44
CA ILE A 79 4.94 3.30 -1.01
C ILE A 79 5.79 4.50 -1.40
N SER A 80 5.83 4.78 -2.69
CA SER A 80 6.49 5.95 -3.26
C SER A 80 5.50 6.80 -4.06
N PHE A 81 5.80 8.10 -4.20
CA PHE A 81 4.99 9.01 -5.00
C PHE A 81 5.88 9.77 -5.95
N GLY A 82 5.55 9.65 -7.24
CA GLY A 82 6.37 10.20 -8.30
C GLY A 82 7.52 9.28 -8.69
N GLY A 83 7.69 9.09 -9.99
CA GLY A 83 8.81 8.39 -10.59
C GLY A 83 9.07 8.90 -12.00
N LEU A 84 10.17 8.46 -12.63
CA LEU A 84 10.53 8.88 -13.99
C LEU A 84 9.40 8.61 -15.00
N LEU A 85 8.69 7.50 -14.81
CA LEU A 85 7.59 7.01 -15.67
C LEU A 85 6.19 7.24 -15.06
N SER A 86 6.10 7.74 -13.83
CA SER A 86 4.86 7.81 -13.05
C SER A 86 4.75 9.16 -12.32
N ARG A 87 4.88 10.25 -13.09
CA ARG A 87 4.80 11.61 -12.56
C ARG A 87 3.38 11.89 -12.10
N GLY A 88 3.21 12.11 -10.78
CA GLY A 88 1.93 12.47 -10.19
C GLY A 88 1.03 11.29 -9.78
N SER A 89 1.58 10.08 -9.65
CA SER A 89 0.83 8.93 -9.14
C SER A 89 1.60 8.22 -8.03
N PHE A 90 0.85 7.54 -7.16
CA PHE A 90 1.41 6.59 -6.21
C PHE A 90 1.93 5.35 -6.93
N CYS A 91 3.01 4.81 -6.41
CA CYS A 91 3.56 3.52 -6.79
C CYS A 91 3.72 2.71 -5.50
N VAL A 92 3.11 1.52 -5.48
CA VAL A 92 3.25 0.58 -4.39
C VAL A 92 4.03 -0.61 -4.92
N ASP A 93 5.26 -0.72 -4.46
CA ASP A 93 6.14 -1.84 -4.77
C ASP A 93 6.06 -2.84 -3.62
N VAL A 94 5.82 -4.10 -3.93
CA VAL A 94 5.73 -5.15 -2.93
C VAL A 94 6.66 -6.29 -3.28
N ASP A 95 7.26 -6.88 -2.26
CA ASP A 95 7.99 -8.13 -2.39
C ASP A 95 7.08 -9.28 -1.95
N PHE A 96 6.67 -10.08 -2.94
CA PHE A 96 5.88 -11.26 -2.71
C PHE A 96 6.79 -12.40 -2.29
N ASN A 97 6.46 -13.01 -1.17
CA ASN A 97 7.20 -14.12 -0.61
C ASN A 97 6.84 -15.41 -1.39
N PHE A 98 7.32 -15.52 -2.63
CA PHE A 98 7.18 -16.73 -3.44
C PHE A 98 8.14 -17.81 -2.93
N TYR A 99 7.92 -18.33 -1.73
CA TYR A 99 8.49 -19.60 -1.32
C TYR A 99 7.72 -20.72 -2.03
N TYR A 100 8.29 -21.20 -3.13
CA TYR A 100 7.87 -22.43 -3.82
C TYR A 100 8.53 -23.66 -3.17
#